data_AF-A0A928N1V9-F1
#
_entry.id   AF-A0A928N1V9-F1
#
_cell.length_a   1.000
_cell.length_b   1.000
_cell.length_c   1.000
_cell.angle_alpha   90.00
_cell.angle_beta   90.00
_cell.angle_gamma   90.00
#
_symmetry.space_group_name_H-M   'P 1'
#
loop_
_entity.id
_entity.type
_entity.pdbx_description
1 polymer ?
#
loop_
_entity_poly.entity_id
_entity_poly.type
_entity_poly.pdbx_seq_one_letter_code
_entity_poly.pdbx_strand_id
1 'polypeptide(L)'
;MNKLHNIILIILSLVGIIFFVINERKNIKEWLLYAVVEAERNLGSKMGQLKLRQVYDEFIYAFPFVSKILPFSLFSKMIDNALVEMKAQIEKNVKLKEYVSQ
;
A
#
# COMPACT_ATOMS: atom_id res chain seq x y z
N MET A 1 -26.86 26.79 15.49
CA MET A 1 -26.02 25.58 15.75
C MET A 1 -24.95 25.94 16.76
N ASN A 2 -24.95 25.30 17.92
CA ASN A 2 -24.04 25.63 19.03
C ASN A 2 -22.60 25.23 18.69
N LYS A 3 -21.60 26.00 19.16
CA LYS A 3 -20.17 25.66 19.00
C LYS A 3 -19.87 24.22 19.40
N LEU A 4 -20.54 23.70 20.44
CA LEU A 4 -20.45 22.32 20.89
C LEU A 4 -20.90 21.29 19.83
N HIS A 5 -21.99 21.56 19.11
CA HIS A 5 -22.49 20.67 18.06
C HIS A 5 -21.50 20.56 16.89
N ASN A 6 -20.89 21.69 16.49
CA ASN A 6 -19.89 21.69 15.42
C ASN A 6 -18.62 20.94 15.84
N ILE A 7 -18.19 21.06 17.09
CA ILE A 7 -17.04 20.31 17.62
C ILE A 7 -17.32 18.80 17.61
N ILE A 8 -18.52 18.38 18.03
CA ILE A 8 -18.92 16.97 18.03
C ILE A 8 -18.91 16.38 16.60
N LEU A 9 -19.40 17.13 15.62
CA LEU A 9 -19.41 16.70 14.21
C LEU A 9 -17.98 16.52 13.65
N ILE A 10 -17.06 17.43 13.97
CA ILE A 10 -15.66 17.32 13.54
C ILE A 10 -15.04 16.05 14.13
N ILE A 11 -15.22 15.80 15.42
CA ILE A 11 -14.69 14.60 16.09
C ILE A 11 -15.25 13.32 15.47
N LEU A 12 -16.57 13.26 15.23
CA LEU A 12 -17.21 12.10 14.59
C LEU A 12 -16.66 11.84 13.18
N SER A 13 -16.42 12.89 12.39
CA SER A 13 -15.81 12.74 11.06
C SER A 13 -14.39 12.21 11.12
N LEU A 14 -13.55 12.70 12.05
CA LEU A 14 -12.18 12.25 12.23
C LEU A 14 -12.12 10.79 12.71
N VAL A 15 -12.99 10.40 13.64
CA VAL A 15 -13.10 9.01 14.12
C VAL A 15 -13.56 8.08 12.99
N GLY A 16 -14.54 8.50 12.18
CA GLY A 16 -14.99 7.73 11.03
C GLY A 16 -13.88 7.51 9.98
N ILE A 17 -13.09 8.55 9.70
CA ILE A 17 -11.93 8.46 8.79
C ILE A 17 -10.87 7.51 9.37
N ILE A 18 -10.54 7.64 10.66
CA ILE A 18 -9.55 6.76 11.31
C ILE A 18 -10.02 5.30 11.29
N PHE A 19 -11.29 5.05 11.62
CA PHE A 19 -11.85 3.69 11.60
C PHE A 19 -11.83 3.07 10.21
N PHE A 20 -12.24 3.84 9.19
CA PHE A 20 -12.19 3.42 7.79
C PHE A 20 -10.76 3.08 7.35
N VAL A 21 -9.79 3.95 7.66
CA VAL A 21 -8.38 3.73 7.33
C VAL A 21 -7.82 2.50 8.04
N ILE A 22 -8.20 2.24 9.30
CA ILE A 22 -7.75 1.07 10.05
C ILE A 22 -8.29 -0.22 9.42
N ASN A 23 -9.54 -0.24 9.00
CA ASN A 23 -10.18 -1.45 8.47
C ASN A 23 -9.53 -1.91 7.14
N GLU A 24 -9.08 -0.96 6.31
CA GLU A 24 -8.42 -1.24 5.03
C GLU A 24 -6.94 -1.67 5.16
N ARG A 25 -6.35 -1.64 6.36
CA ARG A 25 -4.90 -1.89 6.54
C ARG A 25 -4.45 -3.27 6.06
N LYS A 26 -5.26 -4.30 6.30
CA LYS A 26 -4.94 -5.67 5.87
C LYS A 26 -5.03 -5.81 4.35
N ASN A 27 -6.11 -5.29 3.76
CA ASN A 27 -6.33 -5.28 2.32
C ASN A 27 -5.19 -4.56 1.59
N ILE A 28 -4.79 -3.37 2.06
CA ILE A 28 -3.68 -2.62 1.47
C ILE A 28 -2.36 -3.38 1.57
N LYS A 29 -2.08 -4.03 2.72
CA LYS A 29 -0.84 -4.79 2.90
C LYS A 29 -0.75 -5.96 1.92
N GLU A 30 -1.80 -6.76 1.82
CA GLU A 30 -1.87 -7.91 0.91
C GLU A 30 -1.81 -7.46 -0.55
N TRP A 31 -2.51 -6.38 -0.88
CA TRP A 31 -2.47 -5.77 -2.21
C TRP A 31 -1.06 -5.27 -2.56
N LEU A 32 -0.37 -4.59 -1.63
CA LEU A 32 0.99 -4.09 -1.87
C LEU A 32 1.99 -5.24 -2.09
N LEU A 33 1.85 -6.33 -1.34
CA LEU A 33 2.68 -7.51 -1.53
C LEU A 33 2.50 -8.07 -2.94
N TYR A 34 1.25 -8.19 -3.41
CA TYR A 34 0.95 -8.60 -4.78
C TYR A 34 1.54 -7.64 -5.82
N ALA A 35 1.30 -6.33 -5.67
CA ALA A 35 1.77 -5.33 -6.63
C ALA A 35 3.31 -5.29 -6.73
N VAL A 36 4.02 -5.47 -5.61
CA VAL A 36 5.48 -5.55 -5.58
C VAL A 36 5.99 -6.82 -6.27
N VAL A 37 5.31 -7.95 -6.12
CA VAL A 37 5.62 -9.20 -6.84
C VAL A 37 5.48 -9.00 -8.36
N GLU A 38 4.38 -8.41 -8.80
CA GLU A 38 4.14 -8.12 -10.22
C GLU A 38 5.15 -7.12 -10.78
N ALA A 39 5.48 -6.06 -10.04
CA ALA A 39 6.48 -5.09 -10.45
C ALA A 39 7.90 -5.70 -10.50
N GLU A 40 8.25 -6.60 -9.58
CA GLU A 40 9.54 -7.30 -9.62
C GLU A 40 9.63 -8.19 -10.85
N ARG A 41 8.56 -8.93 -11.17
CA ARG A 41 8.46 -9.78 -12.36
C ARG A 41 8.56 -8.98 -13.66
N ASN A 42 7.73 -7.96 -13.82
CA ASN A 42 7.61 -7.21 -15.08
C ASN A 42 8.84 -6.37 -15.42
N LEU A 43 9.54 -5.84 -14.40
CA LEU A 43 10.67 -4.92 -14.61
C LEU A 43 12.02 -5.53 -14.23
N GLY A 44 12.07 -6.68 -13.57
CA GLY A 44 13.31 -7.34 -13.18
C GLY A 44 14.20 -6.51 -12.24
N SER A 45 15.23 -7.12 -11.68
CA SER A 45 16.08 -6.45 -10.69
C SER A 45 16.87 -5.29 -11.33
N LYS A 46 17.02 -4.16 -10.59
CA LYS A 46 17.73 -2.89 -10.94
C LYS A 46 16.87 -1.71 -11.40
N MET A 47 15.56 -1.86 -11.59
CA MET A 47 14.66 -0.75 -11.96
C MET A 47 13.83 -0.20 -10.77
N GLY A 48 14.44 -0.07 -9.59
CA GLY A 48 13.74 0.21 -8.33
C GLY A 48 12.83 1.45 -8.35
N GLN A 49 13.31 2.57 -8.92
CA GLN A 49 12.50 3.81 -9.00
C GLN A 49 11.32 3.68 -9.96
N LEU A 50 11.51 2.97 -11.07
CA LEU A 50 10.43 2.75 -12.04
C LEU A 50 9.34 1.84 -11.47
N LYS A 51 9.74 0.77 -10.76
CA LYS A 51 8.80 -0.10 -10.02
C LYS A 51 8.02 0.66 -8.98
N LEU A 52 8.70 1.48 -8.17
CA LEU A 52 8.05 2.29 -7.14
C LEU A 52 7.00 3.22 -7.76
N ARG A 53 7.31 3.81 -8.92
CA ARG A 53 6.35 4.64 -9.65
C ARG A 53 5.16 3.84 -10.16
N GLN A 54 5.42 2.69 -10.80
CA GLN A 54 4.36 1.80 -11.30
C GLN A 54 3.40 1.41 -10.17
N VAL A 55 3.93 0.90 -9.05
CA VAL A 55 3.09 0.47 -7.92
C VAL A 55 2.36 1.67 -7.29
N TYR A 56 2.97 2.86 -7.27
CA TYR A 56 2.28 4.07 -6.79
C TYR A 56 1.11 4.48 -7.68
N ASP A 57 1.28 4.42 -9.01
CA ASP A 57 0.20 4.72 -9.95
C ASP A 57 -0.94 3.70 -9.78
N GLU A 58 -0.63 2.40 -9.73
CA GLU A 58 -1.62 1.34 -9.45
C GLU A 58 -2.32 1.54 -8.10
N PHE A 59 -1.59 1.98 -7.06
CA PHE A 59 -2.14 2.25 -5.74
C PHE A 59 -3.12 3.42 -5.75
N ILE A 60 -2.86 4.47 -6.54
CA ILE A 60 -3.80 5.58 -6.70
C ILE A 60 -5.14 5.09 -7.28
N TYR A 61 -5.09 4.18 -8.26
CA TYR A 61 -6.30 3.60 -8.85
C TYR A 61 -7.03 2.66 -7.89
N ALA A 62 -6.29 1.79 -7.19
CA ALA A 62 -6.86 0.81 -6.27
C ALA A 62 -7.42 1.45 -4.98
N PHE A 63 -6.79 2.50 -4.47
CA PHE A 63 -7.17 3.17 -3.23
C PHE A 63 -7.24 4.71 -3.36
N PRO A 64 -8.18 5.26 -4.15
CA PRO A 64 -8.23 6.70 -4.48
C PRO A 64 -8.39 7.64 -3.28
N PHE A 65 -9.04 7.18 -2.21
CA PHE A 65 -9.22 7.96 -0.98
C PHE A 65 -7.99 7.91 -0.08
N VAL A 66 -7.37 6.73 0.02
CA VAL A 66 -6.18 6.53 0.86
C VAL A 66 -5.00 7.27 0.26
N SER A 67 -4.84 7.23 -1.07
CA SER A 67 -3.75 7.91 -1.77
C SER A 67 -3.75 9.44 -1.61
N LYS A 68 -4.91 10.05 -1.35
CA LYS A 68 -5.04 11.49 -1.10
C LYS A 68 -4.57 11.90 0.30
N ILE A 69 -4.63 10.99 1.27
CA ILE A 69 -4.33 11.26 2.69
C ILE A 69 -2.95 10.71 3.06
N LEU A 70 -2.49 9.67 2.37
CA LEU A 70 -1.23 8.99 2.63
C LEU A 70 -0.06 9.75 1.98
N PRO A 71 0.91 10.27 2.77
CA PRO A 71 2.08 10.90 2.19
C PRO A 71 2.96 9.86 1.49
N PHE A 72 3.61 10.27 0.39
CA PHE A 72 4.47 9.39 -0.40
C PHE A 72 5.60 8.74 0.42
N SER A 73 6.16 9.45 1.41
CA SER A 73 7.20 8.90 2.28
C SER A 73 6.72 7.72 3.13
N LEU A 74 5.44 7.72 3.54
CA LEU A 74 4.84 6.60 4.25
C LEU A 74 4.52 5.46 3.28
N PHE A 75 4.02 5.78 2.09
CA PHE A 75 3.82 4.79 1.02
C PHE A 75 5.13 4.06 0.67
N SER A 76 6.22 4.79 0.46
CA SER A 76 7.54 4.19 0.15
C SER A 76 8.00 3.22 1.26
N LYS A 77 7.78 3.56 2.53
CA LYS A 77 8.07 2.65 3.65
C LYS A 77 7.20 1.39 3.63
N MET A 78 5.94 1.51 3.22
CA MET A 78 5.05 0.34 3.08
C MET A 78 5.53 -0.57 1.94
N ILE A 79 6.05 -0.01 0.85
CA ILE A 79 6.69 -0.76 -0.24
C ILE A 79 7.94 -1.48 0.28
N ASP A 80 8.79 -0.82 1.05
CA ASP A 80 9.98 -1.46 1.64
C ASP A 80 9.61 -2.68 2.50
N ASN A 81 8.56 -2.55 3.32
CA ASN A 81 8.05 -3.67 4.12
C ASN A 81 7.50 -4.81 3.24
N ALA A 82 6.75 -4.48 2.19
CA ALA A 82 6.23 -5.46 1.24
C ALA A 82 7.36 -6.17 0.47
N LEU A 83 8.43 -5.46 0.11
CA LEU A 83 9.63 -6.04 -0.51
C LEU A 83 10.34 -7.03 0.42
N VAL A 84 10.46 -6.70 1.71
CA VAL A 84 11.03 -7.61 2.72
C VAL A 84 10.19 -8.89 2.83
N GLU A 85 8.86 -8.73 2.89
CA GLU A 85 7.94 -9.87 2.99
C GLU A 85 7.94 -10.73 1.72
N MET A 86 7.98 -10.11 0.53
CA MET A 86 8.13 -10.81 -0.74
C MET A 86 9.40 -11.66 -0.76
N LYS A 87 10.55 -11.10 -0.37
CA LYS A 87 11.82 -11.84 -0.32
C LYS A 87 11.72 -13.04 0.61
N ALA A 88 11.13 -12.86 1.79
CA ALA A 88 10.90 -13.96 2.74
C ALA A 88 9.95 -15.04 2.18
N GLN A 89 8.97 -14.69 1.35
CA GLN A 89 8.10 -15.65 0.68
C GLN A 89 8.79 -16.38 -0.47
N ILE A 90 9.63 -15.69 -1.24
CA ILE A 90 10.45 -16.28 -2.32
C ILE A 90 11.40 -17.35 -1.76
N GLU A 91 12.02 -17.10 -0.60
CA GLU A 91 12.90 -18.07 0.06
C GLU A 91 12.17 -19.35 0.47
N LYS A 92 10.88 -19.24 0.83
CA LYS A 92 10.07 -20.36 1.31
C LYS A 92 9.28 -21.07 0.21
N ASN A 93 9.11 -20.44 -0.95
CA ASN A 93 8.27 -20.93 -2.03
C ASN A 93 8.99 -20.88 -3.38
N VAL A 94 9.51 -22.03 -3.80
CA VAL A 94 10.23 -22.19 -5.08
C VAL A 94 9.37 -21.77 -6.28
N LYS A 95 8.06 -22.04 -6.26
CA LYS A 95 7.16 -21.63 -7.36
C LYS A 95 7.03 -20.11 -7.48
N LEU A 96 7.00 -19.41 -6.35
CA LEU A 96 6.97 -17.95 -6.34
C LEU A 96 8.30 -17.38 -6.86
N LYS A 97 9.43 -18.00 -6.50
CA LYS A 97 10.74 -17.63 -7.05
C LYS A 97 10.79 -17.75 -8.56
N GLU A 98 10.31 -18.87 -9.09
CA GLU A 98 10.20 -19.10 -10.53
C GLU A 98 9.27 -18.07 -11.19
N TYR A 99 8.11 -17.81 -10.60
CA TYR A 99 7.16 -16.83 -11.10
C TYR A 99 7.76 -15.41 -11.24
N VAL A 100 8.50 -14.96 -10.24
CA VAL A 100 9.12 -13.63 -10.22
C VAL A 100 10.32 -13.54 -11.17
N SER A 101 10.98 -14.67 -11.47
CA SER A 101 12.19 -14.70 -12.30
C SER A 101 11.92 -14.98 -13.79
N GLN A 102 10.65 -15.13 -14.18
CA GLN A 102 10.20 -15.26 -15.57
C GLN A 102 10.16 -13.90 -16.26
#